data_AF-A0A7V7X019-F1
#
_entry.id   AF-A0A7V7X019-F1
#
_cell.length_a   1.000
_cell.length_b   1.000
_cell.length_c   1.000
_cell.angle_alpha   90.00
_cell.angle_beta   90.00
_cell.angle_gamma   90.00
#
_symmetry.space_group_name_H-M   'P 1'
#
loop_
_entity.id
_entity.type
_entity.pdbx_description
1 polymer ?
#
loop_
_entity_poly.entity_id
_entity_poly.type
_entity_poly.pdbx_seq_one_letter_code
_entity_poly.pdbx_strand_id
1 'polypeptide(L)'
;MLIKPHIEIEFDAKHAILVFNDTELYDFVEDYLLEKHDIRSEYVTQSESGYRLFFDKNRSSDIEKALSKLDDNEIETVWRLNNN
;
A
#
# COMPACT_ATOMS: atom_id res chain seq x y z
N MET A 1 10.32 1.60 4.94
CA MET A 1 11.11 2.20 3.84
C MET A 1 10.11 2.72 2.83
N LEU A 2 10.27 3.95 2.33
CA LEU A 2 9.41 4.43 1.25
C LEU A 2 9.67 3.62 -0.03
N ILE A 3 8.60 3.05 -0.60
CA ILE A 3 8.66 2.33 -1.87
C ILE A 3 8.08 3.15 -3.02
N LYS A 4 7.17 4.06 -2.69
CA LYS A 4 6.50 5.01 -3.57
C LYS A 4 6.15 6.26 -2.75
N PRO A 5 5.77 7.39 -3.38
CA PRO A 5 5.34 8.58 -2.64
C PRO A 5 4.23 8.24 -1.63
N HIS A 6 4.39 8.66 -0.38
CA HIS A 6 3.42 8.41 0.72
C HIS A 6 3.09 6.94 1.03
N ILE A 7 3.82 5.98 0.45
CA ILE A 7 3.64 4.55 0.67
C ILE A 7 4.93 3.95 1.22
N GLU A 8 4.85 3.40 2.42
CA GLU A 8 5.94 2.69 3.05
C GLU A 8 5.73 1.18 3.03
N ILE A 9 6.83 0.45 2.93
CA ILE A 9 6.88 -0.99 3.20
C ILE A 9 7.73 -1.26 4.44
N GLU A 10 7.16 -2.02 5.36
CA GLU A 10 7.81 -2.60 6.54
C GLU A 10 7.80 -4.13 6.43
N PHE A 11 8.63 -4.78 7.23
CA PHE A 11 8.72 -6.25 7.27
C PHE A 11 8.79 -6.73 8.71
N ASP A 12 8.04 -7.80 9.00
CA ASP A 12 8.21 -8.56 10.23
C ASP A 12 8.67 -10.00 9.93
N ALA A 13 8.53 -10.91 10.91
CA ALA A 13 8.90 -12.32 10.75
C ALA A 13 8.07 -13.04 9.67
N LYS A 14 6.81 -12.67 9.47
CA LYS A 14 5.82 -13.36 8.63
C LYS A 14 5.26 -12.49 7.51
N HIS A 15 5.32 -11.18 7.62
CA HIS A 15 4.59 -10.28 6.74
C HIS A 15 5.48 -9.26 6.03
N ALA A 16 5.05 -8.92 4.81
CA ALA A 16 5.31 -7.62 4.20
C ALA A 16 4.13 -6.71 4.54
N ILE A 17 4.40 -5.50 5.02
CA ILE A 17 3.39 -4.60 5.55
C ILE A 17 3.44 -3.29 4.77
N LEU A 18 2.38 -2.97 4.03
CA LEU A 18 2.23 -1.64 3.45
C LEU A 18 1.60 -0.71 4.47
N VAL A 19 2.15 0.50 4.60
CA VAL A 19 1.73 1.49 5.59
C VAL A 19 1.33 2.77 4.87
N PHE A 20 0.16 3.28 5.24
CA PHE A 20 -0.47 4.46 4.65
C PHE A 20 -0.94 5.39 5.77
N ASN A 21 -0.64 6.68 5.65
CA ASN A 21 -1.12 7.69 6.58
C ASN A 21 -2.35 8.44 6.03
N ASP A 22 -2.90 8.00 4.91
CA ASP A 22 -4.04 8.61 4.22
C ASP A 22 -5.05 7.55 3.78
N THR A 23 -6.34 7.85 3.93
CA THR A 23 -7.43 6.89 3.64
C THR A 23 -7.63 6.68 2.14
N GLU A 24 -7.63 7.75 1.35
CA GLU A 24 -7.88 7.66 -0.10
C GLU A 24 -6.73 6.94 -0.81
N LEU A 25 -5.50 7.18 -0.37
CA LEU A 25 -4.34 6.46 -0.88
C LEU A 25 -4.36 4.98 -0.47
N TYR A 26 -4.80 4.67 0.76
CA TYR A 26 -5.01 3.29 1.20
C TYR A 26 -6.04 2.58 0.32
N ASP A 27 -7.24 3.15 0.15
CA ASP A 27 -8.32 2.55 -0.65
C ASP A 27 -7.87 2.34 -2.10
N PHE A 28 -7.24 3.35 -2.71
CA PHE A 28 -6.71 3.26 -4.07
C PHE A 28 -5.70 2.12 -4.24
N VAL A 29 -4.75 1.98 -3.31
CA VAL A 29 -3.71 0.95 -3.41
C VAL A 29 -4.26 -0.44 -3.12
N GLU A 30 -5.19 -0.57 -2.16
CA GLU A 30 -5.86 -1.83 -1.87
C GLU A 30 -6.64 -2.32 -3.11
N ASP A 31 -7.46 -1.45 -3.71
CA ASP A 31 -8.22 -1.77 -4.93
C ASP A 31 -7.28 -2.08 -6.10
N TYR A 32 -6.22 -1.30 -6.30
CA TYR A 32 -5.25 -1.56 -7.37
C TYR A 32 -4.58 -2.93 -7.22
N LEU A 33 -4.13 -3.29 -6.02
CA LEU A 33 -3.49 -4.57 -5.75
C LEU A 33 -4.46 -5.74 -5.94
N LEU A 34 -5.68 -5.61 -5.43
CA LEU A 34 -6.70 -6.63 -5.53
C LEU A 34 -7.19 -6.81 -6.98
N GLU A 35 -7.65 -5.74 -7.62
CA GLU A 35 -8.32 -5.81 -8.92
C GLU A 35 -7.37 -6.02 -10.11
N LYS A 36 -6.17 -5.41 -10.08
CA LYS A 36 -5.23 -5.46 -11.22
C LYS A 36 -4.23 -6.60 -11.12
N HIS A 37 -3.91 -7.06 -9.91
CA HIS A 37 -2.84 -8.05 -9.69
C HIS A 37 -3.29 -9.28 -8.88
N ASP A 38 -4.54 -9.34 -8.42
CA ASP A 38 -5.04 -10.43 -7.56
C ASP A 38 -4.17 -10.61 -6.29
N ILE A 39 -3.70 -9.49 -5.75
CA ILE A 39 -2.90 -9.42 -4.52
C ILE A 39 -3.81 -9.00 -3.37
N ARG A 40 -4.36 -10.00 -2.69
CA ARG A 40 -5.16 -9.80 -1.48
C ARG A 40 -4.29 -9.73 -0.22
N SER A 41 -4.59 -8.76 0.64
CA SER A 41 -4.08 -8.70 2.01
C SER A 41 -4.66 -9.85 2.84
N GLU A 42 -3.88 -10.36 3.79
CA GLU A 42 -4.36 -11.34 4.76
C GLU A 42 -5.30 -10.67 5.77
N TYR A 43 -4.93 -9.46 6.21
CA TYR A 43 -5.74 -8.62 7.08
C TYR A 43 -5.29 -7.15 7.03
N VAL A 44 -6.15 -6.28 7.57
CA VAL A 44 -5.94 -4.84 7.68
C VAL A 44 -6.02 -4.42 9.14
N THR A 45 -5.19 -3.48 9.55
CA THR A 45 -5.37 -2.76 10.81
C THR A 45 -5.47 -1.27 10.56
N GLN A 46 -6.38 -0.61 11.27
CA GLN A 46 -6.57 0.83 11.26
C GLN A 46 -6.25 1.40 12.65
N SER A 47 -5.50 2.50 12.70
CA SER A 47 -5.20 3.25 13.92
C SER A 47 -5.21 4.75 13.66
N GLU A 48 -4.98 5.56 14.70
CA GLU A 48 -4.78 7.02 14.55
C GLU A 48 -3.59 7.35 13.63
N SER A 49 -2.65 6.42 13.45
CA SER A 49 -1.50 6.58 12.58
C SER A 49 -1.78 6.18 11.12
N GLY A 50 -3.00 5.72 10.80
CA GLY A 50 -3.41 5.33 9.46
C GLY A 50 -3.67 3.83 9.30
N TYR A 51 -3.44 3.33 8.08
CA TYR A 51 -3.79 1.97 7.66
C TYR A 51 -2.54 1.13 7.43
N ARG A 52 -2.64 -0.16 7.78
CA ARG A 52 -1.59 -1.14 7.53
C ARG A 52 -2.20 -2.37 6.87
N LEU A 53 -1.72 -2.69 5.68
CA LEU A 53 -2.09 -3.89 4.92
C LEU A 53 -1.03 -4.98 5.17
N PHE A 54 -1.44 -6.14 5.65
CA PHE A 54 -0.53 -7.25 5.95
C PHE A 54 -0.64 -8.30 4.86
N PHE A 55 0.50 -8.73 4.33
CA PHE A 55 0.60 -9.76 3.31
C PHE A 55 1.63 -10.80 3.71
N ASP A 56 1.47 -12.04 3.25
CA ASP A 56 2.52 -13.06 3.39
C ASP A 56 3.84 -12.54 2.83
N LYS A 57 4.90 -12.60 3.63
CA LYS A 57 6.24 -12.09 3.29
C LYS A 57 6.80 -12.70 2.01
N ASN A 58 6.42 -13.92 1.66
CA ASN A 58 6.85 -14.57 0.41
C ASN A 58 6.29 -13.86 -0.83
N ARG A 59 5.24 -13.04 -0.69
CA ARG A 59 4.65 -12.24 -1.76
C ARG A 59 5.27 -10.84 -1.88
N SER A 60 6.27 -10.49 -1.07
CA SER A 60 6.86 -9.15 -1.09
C SER A 60 7.31 -8.73 -2.48
N SER A 61 7.97 -9.61 -3.22
CA SER A 61 8.45 -9.32 -4.59
C SER A 61 7.31 -9.02 -5.56
N ASP A 62 6.17 -9.71 -5.43
CA ASP A 62 4.99 -9.46 -6.27
C ASP A 62 4.37 -8.10 -5.96
N ILE A 63 4.31 -7.74 -4.67
CA ILE A 63 3.80 -6.44 -4.21
C ILE A 63 4.70 -5.31 -4.73
N GLU A 64 6.01 -5.42 -4.53
CA GLU A 64 6.97 -4.42 -5.02
C GLU A 64 6.88 -4.24 -6.53
N LYS A 65 6.77 -5.36 -7.27
CA LYS A 65 6.59 -5.34 -8.74
C LYS A 65 5.26 -4.73 -9.16
N ALA A 66 4.17 -4.98 -8.43
CA ALA A 66 2.88 -4.37 -8.71
C ALA A 66 2.92 -2.85 -8.47
N LEU A 67 3.46 -2.42 -7.33
CA LEU A 67 3.57 -1.01 -6.96
C LEU A 67 4.53 -0.24 -7.87
N SER A 68 5.62 -0.85 -8.35
CA SER A 68 6.55 -0.21 -9.30
C SER A 68 5.89 0.25 -10.61
N LYS A 69 4.73 -0.34 -10.96
CA LYS A 69 3.97 0.01 -12.17
C LYS A 69 3.00 1.19 -11.95
N LEU A 70 2.74 1.60 -10.71
CA LEU A 70 1.95 2.80 -10.43
C LEU A 70 2.75 4.04 -10.83
N ASP A 71 2.05 5.01 -11.44
CA ASP A 71 2.62 6.32 -11.72
C ASP A 71 2.68 7.15 -10.43
N ASP A 72 3.82 7.79 -10.20
CA ASP A 72 4.03 8.62 -9.01
C ASP A 72 3.11 9.85 -9.03
N ASN A 73 2.78 10.38 -10.21
CA ASN A 73 1.84 11.52 -10.32
C ASN A 73 0.41 11.13 -9.96
N GLU A 74 0.00 9.89 -10.29
CA GLU A 74 -1.31 9.36 -9.93
C GLU A 74 -1.43 9.22 -8.41
N ILE A 75 -0.40 8.66 -7.77
CA ILE A 75 -0.29 8.55 -6.30
C ILE A 75 -0.39 9.93 -5.64
N GLU A 76 0.38 10.91 -6.12
CA GLU A 76 0.34 12.28 -5.60
C GLU A 76 -1.03 12.94 -5.80
N THR A 77 -1.70 12.67 -6.91
CA THR A 77 -3.03 13.22 -7.20
C THR A 77 -4.07 12.68 -6.21
N VAL A 78 -4.06 11.38 -5.94
CA VAL A 78 -4.96 10.73 -4.97
C VAL A 78 -4.68 11.27 -3.57
N TRP A 79 -3.42 11.30 -3.13
CA TRP A 79 -3.05 11.77 -1.79
C TRP A 79 -3.51 13.22 -1.51
N ARG A 80 -3.47 14.09 -2.52
CA ARG A 80 -3.93 15.49 -2.40
C ARG A 80 -5.43 15.66 -2.22
N LEU A 81 -6.25 14.63 -2.48
CA LEU A 81 -7.70 14.72 -2.29
C LEU A 81 -8.07 14.99 -0.82
N ASN A 82 -7.28 14.49 0.12
CA ASN A 82 -7.47 14.67 1.56
C ASN A 82 -6.52 15.67 2.23
N ASN A 83 -5.44 16.08 1.56
CA ASN A 83 -4.30 16.76 2.19
C ASN A 83 -3.99 18.14 1.59
N ASN A 84 -4.99 18.85 1.06
CA ASN A 84 -4.85 20.20 0.51
C ASN A 84 -4.57 21.29 1.56
#